data_AF-B3RXQ9-F1
#
_entry.id   AF-B3RXQ9-F1
#
_cell.length_a   1.000
_cell.length_b   1.000
_cell.length_c   1.000
_cell.angle_alpha   90.00
_cell.angle_beta   90.00
_cell.angle_gamma   90.00
#
_symmetry.space_group_name_H-M   'P 1'
#
loop_
_entity.id
_entity.type
_entity.pdbx_description
1 polymer ?
#
loop_
_entity_poly.entity_id
_entity_poly.type
_entity_poly.pdbx_seq_one_letter_code
_entity_poly.pdbx_strand_id
1 'polypeptide(L)'
;GTSTEQDARFSDKDKKLLKMMKFANNLSVKIDMERVNLDTVKPWISNKVLEILGIEDDVFIDYVINMLESERHPDPKRMQINVTPFLQAKPATKFMQELWNMLASAQENVSGIPSTMLEKKKEEIRLRKV
;
A
#
# COMPACT_ATOMS: atom_id res chain seq x y z
N GLY A 1 16.89 -31.45 3.40
CA GLY A 1 17.35 -30.42 4.34
C GLY A 1 16.77 -29.10 3.87
N THR A 2 15.88 -28.48 4.65
CA THR A 2 16.22 -27.40 5.62
C THR A 2 16.80 -26.18 4.91
N SER A 3 16.32 -24.95 5.02
CA SER A 3 15.13 -24.37 5.64
C SER A 3 14.93 -23.01 4.95
N THR A 4 13.68 -22.60 4.90
CA THR A 4 13.11 -21.27 4.72
C THR A 4 13.90 -20.11 5.37
N GLU A 5 15.05 -19.71 4.83
CA GLU A 5 15.79 -18.52 5.30
C GLU A 5 16.44 -17.75 4.14
N GLN A 6 15.63 -17.16 3.26
CA GLN A 6 16.05 -16.07 2.39
C GLN A 6 15.49 -14.72 2.91
N ASP A 7 15.88 -14.37 4.14
CA ASP A 7 15.63 -13.06 4.75
C ASP A 7 16.93 -12.22 4.71
N ALA A 8 17.34 -11.85 3.50
CA ALA A 8 18.47 -10.96 3.25
C ALA A 8 18.12 -9.89 2.20
N ARG A 9 16.88 -9.38 2.23
CA ARG A 9 16.31 -8.56 1.13
C ARG A 9 16.48 -7.04 1.27
N PHE A 10 17.40 -6.62 2.13
CA PHE A 10 17.77 -5.22 2.29
C PHE A 10 19.25 -5.05 1.97
N SER A 11 19.56 -4.27 0.93
CA SER A 11 20.92 -3.82 0.64
C SER A 11 21.45 -2.96 1.79
N ASP A 12 22.77 -2.76 1.91
CA ASP A 12 23.34 -1.88 2.94
C ASP A 12 22.80 -0.44 2.86
N LYS A 13 22.39 0.01 1.67
CA LYS A 13 21.70 1.29 1.47
C LYS A 13 20.32 1.28 2.11
N ASP A 14 19.55 0.20 1.94
CA ASP A 14 18.22 0.06 2.53
C ASP A 14 18.30 -0.02 4.06
N LYS A 15 19.28 -0.75 4.60
CA LYS A 15 19.53 -0.83 6.06
C LYS A 15 19.86 0.55 6.66
N LYS A 16 20.59 1.40 5.92
CA LYS A 16 20.89 2.77 6.34
C LYS A 16 19.64 3.64 6.30
N LEU A 17 18.83 3.53 5.25
CA LEU A 17 17.55 4.24 5.14
C LEU A 17 16.57 3.81 6.24
N LEU A 18 16.52 2.52 6.58
CA LEU A 18 15.74 1.97 7.69
C LEU A 18 16.03 2.63 9.04
N LYS A 19 17.25 3.13 9.27
CA LYS A 19 17.62 3.82 10.51
C LYS A 19 17.32 5.32 10.50
N MET A 20 17.22 5.94 9.32
CA MET A 20 17.08 7.40 9.18
C MET A 20 15.66 7.83 8.80
N MET A 21 14.86 6.94 8.21
CA MET A 21 13.50 7.23 7.77
C MET A 21 12.49 7.23 8.91
N LYS A 22 11.48 8.10 8.76
CA LYS A 22 10.23 7.99 9.52
C LYS A 22 9.28 7.09 8.76
N PHE A 23 8.96 5.95 9.36
CA PHE A 23 8.01 5.00 8.82
C PHE A 23 6.58 5.35 9.23
N ALA A 24 5.60 4.94 8.44
CA ALA A 24 4.21 5.05 8.86
C ALA A 24 3.93 4.17 10.09
N ASN A 25 3.07 4.65 10.99
CA ASN A 25 2.88 4.05 12.32
C ASN A 25 2.16 2.69 12.29
N ASN A 26 1.45 2.39 11.20
CA ASN A 26 0.62 1.21 11.02
C ASN A 26 1.31 0.07 10.25
N LEU A 27 2.59 0.21 9.93
CA LEU A 27 3.37 -0.79 9.19
C LEU A 27 3.76 -2.02 10.02
N SER A 28 3.22 -2.18 11.23
CA SER A 28 3.35 -3.39 12.05
C SER A 28 2.34 -4.48 11.67
N VAL A 29 1.27 -4.11 10.97
CA VAL A 29 0.21 -5.04 10.55
C VAL A 29 0.72 -5.89 9.39
N LYS A 30 0.63 -7.22 9.52
CA LYS A 30 0.91 -8.13 8.40
C LYS A 30 -0.32 -8.24 7.51
N ILE A 31 -0.11 -8.06 6.21
CA ILE A 31 -1.15 -8.16 5.19
C ILE A 31 -1.03 -9.49 4.46
N ASP A 32 -2.15 -10.19 4.27
CA ASP A 32 -2.24 -11.34 3.37
C ASP A 32 -2.93 -10.91 2.07
N MET A 33 -2.15 -10.82 0.99
CA MET A 33 -2.63 -10.37 -0.31
C MET A 33 -3.61 -11.36 -0.97
N GLU A 34 -3.65 -12.63 -0.54
CA GLU A 34 -4.70 -13.57 -0.98
C GLU A 34 -6.10 -13.18 -0.46
N ARG A 35 -6.17 -12.36 0.60
CA ARG A 35 -7.41 -11.88 1.20
C ARG A 35 -7.82 -10.50 0.72
N VAL A 36 -7.05 -9.88 -0.17
CA VAL A 36 -7.28 -8.52 -0.63
C VAL A 36 -7.64 -8.51 -2.11
N ASN A 37 -8.71 -7.81 -2.47
CA ASN A 37 -9.08 -7.60 -3.86
C ASN A 37 -8.35 -6.36 -4.44
N LEU A 38 -7.30 -6.61 -5.22
CA LEU A 38 -6.48 -5.57 -5.86
C LEU A 38 -7.21 -4.73 -6.90
N ASP A 39 -8.27 -5.25 -7.56
CA ASP A 39 -9.09 -4.46 -8.49
C ASP A 39 -9.72 -3.24 -7.81
N THR A 40 -9.92 -3.30 -6.50
CA THR A 40 -10.43 -2.16 -5.71
C THR A 40 -9.32 -1.22 -5.27
N VAL A 41 -8.09 -1.70 -5.17
CA VAL A 41 -6.93 -0.94 -4.70
C VAL A 41 -6.32 -0.12 -5.83
N LYS A 42 -6.24 -0.68 -7.05
CA LYS A 42 -5.70 0.02 -8.24
C LYS A 42 -6.32 1.41 -8.47
N PRO A 43 -7.66 1.57 -8.58
CA PRO A 43 -8.26 2.90 -8.78
C PRO A 43 -8.03 3.84 -7.60
N TRP A 44 -7.89 3.31 -6.37
CA TRP A 44 -7.55 4.14 -5.23
C TRP A 44 -6.10 4.67 -5.33
N ILE A 45 -5.15 3.82 -5.71
CA ILE A 45 -3.75 4.23 -5.92
C ILE A 45 -3.68 5.29 -7.02
N SER A 46 -4.34 5.10 -8.17
CA SER A 46 -4.36 6.09 -9.26
C SER A 46 -4.81 7.48 -8.79
N ASN A 47 -5.94 7.54 -8.08
CA ASN A 47 -6.44 8.80 -7.53
C ASN A 47 -5.45 9.41 -6.51
N LYS A 48 -4.85 8.58 -5.66
CA LYS A 48 -3.90 9.04 -4.64
C LYS A 48 -2.60 9.57 -5.24
N VAL A 49 -2.12 8.95 -6.32
CA VAL A 49 -0.94 9.40 -7.07
C VAL A 49 -1.23 10.74 -7.72
N LEU A 50 -2.39 10.89 -8.37
CA LEU A 50 -2.85 12.16 -8.94
C LEU A 50 -2.95 13.27 -7.88
N GLU A 51 -3.48 12.97 -6.69
CA GLU A 51 -3.54 13.92 -5.57
C GLU A 51 -2.15 14.40 -5.09
N ILE A 52 -1.14 13.51 -5.13
CA ILE A 52 0.20 13.79 -4.60
C ILE A 52 1.08 14.49 -5.63
N LEU A 53 1.10 13.99 -6.87
CA LEU A 53 1.97 14.45 -7.94
C LEU A 53 1.32 15.53 -8.82
N GLY A 54 -0.01 15.65 -8.79
CA GLY A 54 -0.77 16.52 -9.70
C GLY A 54 -0.87 16.00 -11.13
N ILE A 55 -0.32 14.81 -11.39
CA ILE A 55 -0.34 14.11 -12.68
C ILE A 55 -0.61 12.62 -12.46
N GLU A 56 -1.16 11.98 -13.49
CA GLU A 56 -1.22 10.52 -13.54
C GLU A 56 0.15 9.95 -13.90
N ASP A 57 0.55 8.88 -13.21
CA ASP A 57 1.81 8.17 -13.46
C ASP A 57 1.52 6.67 -13.46
N ASP A 58 1.08 6.16 -14.63
CA ASP A 58 0.70 4.76 -14.81
C ASP A 58 1.85 3.80 -14.50
N VAL A 59 3.09 4.20 -14.81
CA VAL A 59 4.29 3.39 -14.54
C VAL A 59 4.49 3.22 -13.05
N PHE A 60 4.34 4.30 -12.26
CA PHE A 60 4.41 4.22 -10.81
C PHE A 60 3.23 3.44 -10.21
N ILE A 61 2.02 3.61 -10.75
CA ILE A 61 0.83 2.87 -10.29
C ILE A 61 1.04 1.36 -10.48
N ASP A 62 1.43 0.92 -11.68
CA ASP A 62 1.72 -0.48 -11.95
C ASP A 62 2.91 -0.98 -11.13
N TYR A 63 3.91 -0.14 -10.87
CA TYR A 63 5.02 -0.50 -9.98
C TYR A 63 4.55 -0.84 -8.54
N VAL A 64 3.65 -0.03 -7.97
CA VAL A 64 3.09 -0.30 -6.63
C VAL A 64 2.24 -1.57 -6.63
N ILE A 65 1.40 -1.77 -7.66
CA ILE A 65 0.58 -2.97 -7.80
C ILE A 65 1.45 -4.23 -7.92
N ASN A 66 2.46 -4.22 -8.78
CA ASN A 66 3.39 -5.33 -8.93
C ASN A 66 4.10 -5.67 -7.61
N MET A 67 4.42 -4.67 -6.78
CA MET A 67 5.04 -4.90 -5.47
C MET A 67 4.08 -5.55 -4.47
N LEU A 68 2.78 -5.29 -4.57
CA LEU A 68 1.73 -5.95 -3.80
C LEU A 68 1.45 -7.38 -4.30
N GLU A 69 1.59 -7.63 -5.60
CA GLU A 69 1.37 -8.96 -6.20
C GLU A 69 2.57 -9.91 -6.09
N SER A 70 3.79 -9.35 -6.02
CA SER A 70 5.04 -10.12 -6.02
C SER A 70 5.18 -11.04 -4.80
N GLU A 71 4.60 -10.65 -3.66
CA GLU A 71 4.69 -11.41 -2.41
C GLU A 71 3.31 -11.55 -1.75
N ARG A 72 3.00 -12.74 -1.24
CA ARG A 72 1.78 -12.96 -0.45
C ARG A 72 1.72 -12.04 0.79
N HIS A 73 2.88 -11.79 1.39
CA HIS A 73 3.04 -10.95 2.58
C HIS A 73 4.06 -9.84 2.30
N PRO A 74 3.67 -8.75 1.62
CA PRO A 74 4.59 -7.68 1.29
C PRO A 74 5.15 -7.01 2.56
N ASP A 75 6.42 -6.60 2.52
CA ASP A 75 7.04 -5.85 3.62
C ASP A 75 6.71 -4.35 3.46
N PRO A 76 5.94 -3.75 4.39
CA PRO A 76 5.54 -2.36 4.30
C PRO A 76 6.70 -1.37 4.39
N LYS A 77 7.76 -1.68 5.13
CA LYS A 77 8.95 -0.81 5.25
C LYS A 77 9.73 -0.82 3.95
N ARG A 78 9.86 -2.00 3.34
CA ARG A 78 10.49 -2.13 2.02
C ARG A 78 9.69 -1.39 0.96
N MET A 79 8.36 -1.51 0.98
CA MET A 79 7.49 -0.73 0.10
C MET A 79 7.70 0.77 0.30
N GLN A 80 7.72 1.26 1.55
CA GLN A 80 7.93 2.68 1.83
C GLN A 80 9.27 3.21 1.30
N ILE A 81 10.34 2.43 1.45
CA ILE A 81 11.66 2.76 0.90
C ILE A 81 11.57 2.88 -0.62
N ASN A 82 10.91 1.93 -1.28
CA ASN A 82 10.81 1.87 -2.73
C ASN A 82 9.93 2.98 -3.33
N VAL A 83 8.85 3.39 -2.66
CA VAL A 83 7.97 4.46 -3.17
C VAL A 83 8.50 5.87 -2.88
N THR A 84 9.41 6.02 -1.90
CA THR A 84 9.91 7.35 -1.50
C THR A 84 10.68 8.10 -2.59
N PRO A 85 11.53 7.46 -3.41
CA PRO A 85 12.18 8.13 -4.54
C PRO A 85 11.20 8.78 -5.53
N PHE A 86 9.97 8.27 -5.62
CA PHE A 86 8.93 8.78 -6.52
C PHE A 86 8.08 9.89 -5.87
N LEU A 87 7.62 9.67 -4.64
CA LEU A 87 6.65 10.55 -3.97
C LEU A 87 7.28 11.57 -3.00
N GLN A 88 8.60 11.53 -2.79
CA GLN A 88 9.31 12.25 -1.72
C GLN A 88 8.94 11.77 -0.30
N ALA A 89 9.81 12.03 0.68
CA ALA A 89 9.73 11.38 1.99
C ALA A 89 8.41 11.61 2.77
N LYS A 90 7.92 12.85 2.83
CA LYS A 90 6.68 13.18 3.55
C LYS A 90 5.43 12.60 2.85
N PRO A 91 5.20 12.85 1.55
CA PRO A 91 4.03 12.28 0.88
C PRO A 91 4.08 10.75 0.80
N ALA A 92 5.26 10.15 0.59
CA ALA A 92 5.43 8.69 0.62
C ALA A 92 5.00 8.06 1.95
N THR A 93 5.36 8.68 3.08
CA THR A 93 4.97 8.21 4.41
C THR A 93 3.45 8.22 4.56
N LYS A 94 2.79 9.32 4.13
CA LYS A 94 1.33 9.45 4.18
C LYS A 94 0.64 8.46 3.24
N PHE A 95 1.14 8.33 2.01
CA PHE A 95 0.67 7.36 1.02
C PHE A 95 0.70 5.94 1.57
N MET A 96 1.84 5.51 2.11
CA MET A 96 1.99 4.17 2.70
C MET A 96 1.08 3.98 3.90
N GLN A 97 0.91 4.99 4.75
CA GLN A 97 -0.01 4.91 5.88
C GLN A 97 -1.45 4.64 5.43
N GLU A 98 -1.94 5.41 4.46
CA GLU A 98 -3.31 5.27 3.96
C GLU A 98 -3.50 3.94 3.20
N LEU A 99 -2.54 3.56 2.35
CA LEU A 99 -2.56 2.30 1.63
C LEU A 99 -2.60 1.11 2.60
N TRP A 100 -1.74 1.10 3.62
CA TRP A 100 -1.67 -0.02 4.55
C TRP A 100 -2.92 -0.15 5.43
N ASN A 101 -3.53 0.97 5.81
CA ASN A 101 -4.83 0.95 6.50
C ASN A 101 -5.94 0.37 5.60
N MET A 102 -5.92 0.70 4.31
CA MET A 102 -6.87 0.16 3.34
C MET A 102 -6.71 -1.35 3.19
N LEU A 103 -5.47 -1.83 3.02
CA LEU A 103 -5.16 -3.25 2.90
C LEU A 103 -5.51 -4.03 4.18
N ALA A 104 -5.20 -3.48 5.36
CA ALA A 104 -5.57 -4.06 6.66
C ALA A 104 -7.08 -4.22 6.78
N SER A 105 -7.82 -3.19 6.42
CA SER A 105 -9.28 -3.23 6.41
C SER A 105 -9.85 -4.21 5.39
N ALA A 106 -9.20 -4.38 4.23
CA ALA A 106 -9.62 -5.31 3.20
C ALA A 106 -9.49 -6.76 3.64
N GLN A 107 -8.37 -7.13 4.26
CA GLN A 107 -8.13 -8.51 4.68
C GLN A 107 -9.01 -8.96 5.86
N GLU A 108 -9.51 -8.01 6.66
CA GLU A 108 -10.46 -8.28 7.76
C GLU A 108 -11.89 -8.50 7.22
N ASN A 109 -12.15 -8.10 5.98
CA ASN A 109 -13.45 -8.24 5.34
C ASN A 109 -13.52 -9.55 4.54
N VAL A 110 -14.60 -10.32 4.70
CA VAL A 110 -14.81 -11.60 4.00
C VAL A 110 -14.79 -11.42 2.47
N SER A 111 -15.21 -10.26 1.98
CA SER A 111 -15.22 -9.94 0.55
C SER A 111 -13.85 -9.49 0.01
N GLY A 112 -12.85 -9.30 0.87
CA GLY A 112 -11.55 -8.75 0.50
C GLY A 112 -11.58 -7.28 0.06
N ILE A 113 -12.66 -6.57 0.38
CA ILE A 113 -12.87 -5.16 0.01
C ILE A 113 -12.63 -4.28 1.25
N PRO A 114 -11.81 -3.22 1.15
CA PRO A 114 -11.61 -2.28 2.25
C PRO A 114 -12.93 -1.68 2.75
N SER A 115 -13.14 -1.66 4.06
CA SER A 115 -14.32 -1.02 4.69
C SER A 115 -14.44 0.45 4.31
N THR A 116 -13.31 1.15 4.19
CA THR A 116 -13.25 2.55 3.74
C THR A 116 -13.85 2.77 2.34
N MET A 117 -13.72 1.77 1.45
CA MET A 117 -14.33 1.78 0.12
C MET A 117 -15.82 1.46 0.18
N LEU A 118 -16.22 0.55 1.07
CA LEU A 118 -17.63 0.21 1.32
C LEU A 118 -18.41 1.43 1.87
N GLU A 119 -17.78 2.16 2.78
CA GLU A 119 -18.33 3.37 3.39
C GLU A 119 -18.45 4.51 2.38
N LYS A 120 -17.42 4.75 1.55
CA LYS A 120 -17.49 5.74 0.47
C LYS A 120 -18.63 5.42 -0.52
N LYS A 121 -18.77 4.17 -0.96
CA LYS A 121 -19.88 3.77 -1.84
C LYS A 121 -21.25 3.94 -1.17
N LYS A 122 -21.38 3.63 0.12
CA LYS A 122 -22.62 3.84 0.88
C LYS A 122 -22.99 5.32 0.94
N GLU A 123 -22.02 6.19 1.18
CA GLU A 123 -22.23 7.65 1.23
C GLU A 123 -22.64 8.21 -0.15
N GLU A 124 -22.00 7.77 -1.24
CA GLU A 124 -22.37 8.20 -2.60
C GLU A 124 -23.79 7.79 -3.00
N ILE A 125 -24.23 6.58 -2.65
CA ILE A 125 -25.60 6.12 -2.90
C ILE A 125 -26.61 6.92 -2.06
N ARG A 126 -26.24 7.31 -0.83
CA ARG A 126 -27.11 8.12 0.04
C ARG A 126 -27.30 9.53 -0.51
N LEU A 127 -26.24 10.15 -1.05
CA LEU A 127 -26.29 11.49 -1.65
C LEU A 127 -27.05 11.54 -2.99
N ARG A 128 -27.09 10.45 -3.76
CA ARG A 128 -27.84 10.37 -5.02
C ARG A 128 -29.34 10.09 -4.85
N LYS A 129 -29.80 9.75 -3.64
CA LYS A 129 -31.20 9.43 -3.34
C LYS A 129 -31.96 10.58 -2.65
N VAL A 130 -31.39 11.79 -2.64
CA VAL A 130 -32.07 13.01 -2.18
C VAL A 130 -32.42 13.88 -3.37
#